data_AF-A0A425WAF1-F1
#
_entry.id   AF-A0A425WAF1-F1
#
_cell.length_a   1.000
_cell.length_b   1.000
_cell.length_c   1.000
_cell.angle_alpha   90.00
_cell.angle_beta   90.00
_cell.angle_gamma   90.00
#
_symmetry.space_group_name_H-M   'P 1'
#
loop_
_entity.id
_entity.type
_entity.pdbx_description
1 polymer ?
#
loop_
_entity_poly.entity_id
_entity_poly.type
_entity_poly.pdbx_seq_one_letter_code
_entity_poly.pdbx_strand_id
1 'polypeptide(L)'
;MKNYFAFQWQLMDDCDQRCKHCYIFHGNNGVPLTRMTWDEIEKTLENCLDFCRTFDRLSEFYITGGDPILHPDFWRLLEQLHEKNIPFTIMENPLEALKRFGVDFLVNDSSNFADAPPVQILLTTFANHEIDVDKYTDKNPILTDFGRKFLGDFFQKGIEQGLFKDGDARKYGDIYWSFLLGKLLTVKKGHESEKPEVYVEEILDVFRR
;
A
#
# COMPACT_ATOMS: atom_id res chain seq x y z
N MET A 1 -22.61 -7.47 -22.55
CA MET A 1 -21.80 -6.65 -21.64
C MET A 1 -20.60 -6.14 -22.41
N LYS A 2 -20.26 -4.85 -22.33
CA LYS A 2 -19.03 -4.34 -22.96
C LYS A 2 -17.83 -4.78 -22.13
N ASN A 3 -16.79 -5.26 -22.80
CA ASN A 3 -15.55 -5.66 -22.14
C ASN A 3 -14.69 -4.42 -21.86
N TYR A 4 -13.92 -4.47 -20.77
CA TYR A 4 -12.94 -3.45 -20.47
C TYR A 4 -11.70 -3.56 -21.38
N PHE A 5 -11.08 -2.43 -21.65
CA PHE A 5 -9.75 -2.31 -22.20
C PHE A 5 -8.90 -1.50 -21.23
N ALA A 6 -7.86 -2.14 -20.69
CA ALA A 6 -6.97 -1.56 -19.71
C ALA A 6 -5.82 -0.80 -20.38
N PHE A 7 -5.64 0.46 -20.02
CA PHE A 7 -4.48 1.27 -20.40
C PHE A 7 -3.53 1.35 -19.22
N GLN A 8 -2.31 0.84 -19.39
CA GLN A 8 -1.22 1.18 -18.49
C GLN A 8 -0.63 2.52 -18.95
N TRP A 9 -0.78 3.56 -18.13
CA TRP A 9 -0.46 4.92 -18.51
C TRP A 9 0.66 5.48 -17.64
N GLN A 10 1.85 5.61 -18.23
CA GLN A 10 3.00 6.27 -17.62
C GLN A 10 2.88 7.79 -17.80
N LEU A 11 2.68 8.54 -16.71
CA LEU A 11 2.59 10.00 -16.75
C LEU A 11 3.96 10.68 -16.80
N MET A 12 4.94 10.05 -16.15
CA MET A 12 6.28 10.59 -15.96
C MET A 12 7.26 9.50 -15.56
N ASP A 13 8.54 9.76 -15.75
CA ASP A 13 9.62 8.86 -15.34
C ASP A 13 10.20 9.21 -13.97
N ASP A 14 9.96 10.43 -13.45
CA ASP A 14 10.53 10.81 -12.15
C ASP A 14 9.90 10.03 -11.01
N CYS A 15 10.76 9.66 -10.06
CA CYS A 15 10.41 8.96 -8.84
C CYS A 15 11.30 9.55 -7.73
N ASP A 16 10.82 9.58 -6.48
CA ASP A 16 11.66 9.92 -5.33
C ASP A 16 12.46 8.70 -4.80
N GLN A 17 12.17 7.50 -5.32
CA GLN A 17 12.89 6.26 -5.03
C GLN A 17 13.83 5.84 -6.18
N ARG A 18 14.85 5.02 -5.85
CA ARG A 18 15.80 4.42 -6.82
C ARG A 18 15.92 2.91 -6.62
N CYS A 19 14.81 2.20 -6.81
CA CYS A 19 14.74 0.75 -6.63
C CYS A 19 15.71 0.03 -7.57
N LYS A 20 16.49 -0.93 -7.05
CA LYS A 20 17.48 -1.70 -7.83
C LYS A 20 16.89 -2.46 -9.03
N HIS A 21 15.60 -2.75 -8.98
CA HIS A 21 14.85 -3.47 -10.01
C HIS A 21 13.99 -2.52 -10.88
N CYS A 22 14.20 -1.21 -10.81
CA CYS A 22 13.42 -0.24 -11.58
C CYS A 22 13.81 -0.28 -13.05
N TYR A 23 12.91 -0.80 -13.90
CA TYR A 23 13.13 -0.87 -15.34
C TYR A 23 13.09 0.49 -16.02
N ILE A 24 12.45 1.51 -15.42
CA ILE A 24 12.46 2.88 -15.92
C ILE A 24 13.85 3.48 -15.70
N PHE A 25 14.30 3.57 -14.44
CA PHE A 25 15.58 4.22 -14.12
C PHE A 25 16.79 3.45 -14.67
N HIS A 26 16.85 2.12 -14.51
CA HIS A 26 17.98 1.32 -14.97
C HIS A 26 17.89 0.93 -16.44
N GLY A 27 16.70 0.95 -17.04
CA GLY A 27 16.50 0.62 -18.45
C GLY A 27 16.63 1.80 -19.40
N ASN A 28 16.59 3.05 -18.92
CA ASN A 28 16.56 4.23 -19.80
C ASN A 28 17.90 4.56 -20.49
N ASN A 29 19.00 3.82 -20.25
CA ASN A 29 20.29 3.96 -20.95
C ASN A 29 20.81 5.40 -21.16
N GLY A 30 20.53 6.33 -20.23
CA GLY A 30 20.94 7.74 -20.33
C GLY A 30 19.98 8.66 -21.10
N VAL A 31 18.79 8.19 -21.47
CA VAL A 31 17.71 9.04 -21.97
C VAL A 31 17.18 9.92 -20.82
N PRO A 32 16.93 11.23 -21.07
CA PRO A 32 16.35 12.12 -20.07
C PRO A 32 15.01 11.61 -19.54
N LEU A 33 14.77 11.79 -18.24
CA LEU A 33 13.46 11.53 -17.65
C LEU A 33 12.44 12.49 -18.26
N THR A 34 11.28 11.96 -18.61
CA THR A 34 10.21 12.72 -19.24
C THR A 34 9.00 12.84 -18.32
N ARG A 35 8.20 13.87 -18.55
CA ARG A 35 6.96 14.15 -17.84
C ARG A 35 5.97 14.73 -18.83
N MET A 36 4.75 14.20 -18.84
CA MET A 36 3.68 14.76 -19.64
C MET A 36 3.26 16.12 -19.10
N THR A 37 3.04 17.07 -19.99
CA THR A 37 2.31 18.30 -19.68
C THR A 37 0.82 18.02 -19.53
N TRP A 38 0.09 18.94 -18.91
CA TRP A 38 -1.36 18.82 -18.81
C TRP A 38 -2.06 18.66 -20.17
N ASP A 39 -1.63 19.43 -21.18
CA ASP A 39 -2.21 19.35 -22.53
C ASP A 39 -1.98 17.96 -23.15
N GLU A 40 -0.82 17.35 -22.92
CA GLU A 40 -0.53 15.98 -23.34
C GLU A 40 -1.38 14.96 -22.60
N ILE A 41 -1.64 15.18 -21.30
CA ILE A 41 -2.51 14.34 -20.49
C ILE A 41 -3.94 14.36 -21.06
N GLU A 42 -4.52 15.55 -21.28
CA GLU A 42 -5.87 15.67 -21.82
C GLU A 42 -5.99 15.05 -23.22
N LYS A 43 -5.02 15.33 -24.09
CA LYS A 43 -5.00 14.76 -25.44
C LYS A 43 -4.90 13.24 -25.43
N THR A 44 -4.09 12.68 -24.52
CA THR A 44 -3.93 11.23 -24.39
C THR A 44 -5.18 10.57 -23.84
N LEU A 45 -5.81 11.17 -22.82
CA LEU A 45 -7.08 10.70 -22.30
C LEU A 45 -8.15 10.67 -23.40
N GLU A 46 -8.30 11.75 -24.18
CA GLU A 46 -9.29 11.79 -25.25
C GLU A 46 -9.01 10.72 -26.33
N ASN A 47 -7.74 10.49 -26.70
CA ASN A 47 -7.39 9.43 -27.63
C ASN A 47 -7.74 8.03 -27.10
N CYS A 48 -7.51 7.77 -25.81
CA CYS A 48 -7.88 6.51 -25.17
C CYS A 48 -9.40 6.30 -25.13
N LEU A 49 -10.16 7.37 -24.87
CA LEU A 49 -11.62 7.34 -24.88
C LEU A 49 -12.16 7.14 -26.30
N ASP A 50 -11.57 7.80 -27.29
CA ASP A 50 -11.93 7.64 -28.69
C ASP A 50 -11.67 6.22 -29.21
N PHE A 51 -10.53 5.64 -28.82
CA PHE A 51 -10.24 4.23 -29.05
C PHE A 51 -11.34 3.34 -28.46
N CYS A 52 -11.72 3.54 -27.19
CA CYS A 52 -12.75 2.72 -26.55
C CYS A 52 -14.13 2.88 -27.23
N ARG A 53 -14.49 4.10 -27.66
CA ARG A 53 -15.73 4.34 -28.42
C ARG A 53 -15.70 3.63 -29.77
N THR A 54 -14.57 3.70 -30.48
CA THR A 54 -14.39 3.09 -31.81
C THR A 54 -14.45 1.57 -31.76
N PHE A 55 -13.86 0.94 -30.73
CA PHE A 55 -13.77 -0.52 -30.61
C PHE A 55 -14.83 -1.15 -29.69
N ASP A 56 -15.84 -0.37 -29.27
CA ASP A 56 -16.90 -0.78 -28.36
C ASP A 56 -16.35 -1.43 -27.07
N ARG A 57 -15.53 -0.67 -26.35
CA ARG A 57 -14.91 -1.05 -25.08
C ARG A 57 -15.24 -0.05 -23.97
N LEU A 58 -15.10 -0.49 -22.73
CA LEU A 58 -15.04 0.38 -21.56
C LEU A 58 -13.58 0.65 -21.22
N SER A 59 -13.23 1.90 -20.91
CA SER A 59 -11.86 2.23 -20.49
C SER A 59 -11.64 1.88 -19.02
N GLU A 60 -10.46 1.36 -18.71
CA GLU A 60 -9.90 1.27 -17.36
C GLU A 60 -8.44 1.74 -17.42
N PHE A 61 -7.98 2.47 -16.40
CA PHE A 61 -6.61 3.01 -16.39
C PHE A 61 -5.78 2.51 -15.22
N TYR A 62 -4.53 2.12 -15.50
CA TYR A 62 -3.50 1.82 -14.52
C TYR A 62 -2.48 2.96 -14.59
N ILE A 63 -2.61 3.93 -13.70
CA ILE A 63 -1.77 5.14 -13.66
C ILE A 63 -0.44 4.77 -13.01
N THR A 64 0.65 4.94 -13.75
CA THR A 64 1.99 4.48 -13.39
C THR A 64 3.07 5.44 -13.94
N GLY A 65 4.32 4.99 -14.01
CA GLY A 65 5.49 5.79 -14.36
C GLY A 65 6.60 5.53 -13.35
N GLY A 66 7.35 6.56 -13.02
CA GLY A 66 8.17 6.60 -11.81
C GLY A 66 7.28 6.55 -10.56
N ASP A 67 6.99 7.70 -9.97
CA ASP A 67 5.93 7.82 -8.95
C ASP A 67 4.86 8.81 -9.40
N PRO A 68 3.68 8.34 -9.84
CA PRO A 68 2.66 9.20 -10.44
C PRO A 68 2.11 10.25 -9.46
N ILE A 69 2.14 10.02 -8.14
CA ILE A 69 1.62 10.97 -7.15
C ILE A 69 2.44 12.27 -7.10
N LEU A 70 3.69 12.23 -7.56
CA LEU A 70 4.58 13.39 -7.63
C LEU A 70 4.26 14.30 -8.82
N HIS A 71 3.39 13.87 -9.72
CA HIS A 71 2.97 14.69 -10.84
C HIS A 71 2.11 15.87 -10.33
N PRO A 72 2.41 17.13 -10.70
CA PRO A 72 1.66 18.29 -10.22
C PRO A 72 0.16 18.22 -10.57
N ASP A 73 -0.16 17.67 -11.73
CA ASP A 73 -1.54 17.48 -12.19
C ASP A 73 -2.15 16.12 -11.85
N PHE A 74 -1.51 15.32 -10.98
CA PHE A 74 -2.00 13.98 -10.63
C PHE A 74 -3.46 14.00 -10.14
N TRP A 75 -3.76 14.86 -9.16
CA TRP A 75 -5.09 14.98 -8.58
C TRP A 75 -6.11 15.48 -9.59
N ARG A 76 -5.72 16.42 -10.45
CA ARG A 76 -6.57 16.96 -11.52
C ARG A 76 -6.97 15.86 -12.51
N LEU A 77 -6.06 14.95 -12.86
CA LEU A 77 -6.37 13.79 -13.69
C LEU A 77 -7.34 12.83 -12.98
N LEU A 78 -7.11 12.52 -11.70
CA LEU A 78 -7.99 11.61 -10.94
C LEU A 78 -9.42 12.17 -10.81
N GLU A 79 -9.56 13.47 -10.59
CA GLU A 79 -10.87 14.16 -10.59
C GLU A 79 -11.59 13.95 -11.93
N GLN A 80 -10.90 14.14 -13.06
CA GLN A 80 -11.50 13.91 -14.38
C GLN A 80 -11.92 12.45 -14.60
N LEU A 81 -11.12 11.48 -14.18
CA LEU A 81 -11.46 10.06 -14.30
C LEU A 81 -12.68 9.72 -13.42
N HIS A 82 -12.73 10.27 -12.21
CA HIS A 82 -13.86 10.09 -11.29
C HIS A 82 -15.16 10.71 -11.84
N GLU A 83 -15.11 11.96 -12.30
CA GLU A 83 -16.27 12.66 -12.88
C GLU A 83 -16.86 11.91 -14.08
N LYS A 84 -16.00 11.24 -14.86
CA LYS A 84 -16.40 10.42 -16.01
C LYS A 84 -16.80 8.99 -15.64
N ASN A 85 -16.78 8.62 -14.35
CA ASN A 85 -17.02 7.27 -13.83
C ASN A 85 -16.11 6.20 -14.48
N ILE A 86 -14.85 6.56 -14.74
CA ILE A 86 -13.86 5.65 -15.32
C ILE A 86 -13.11 4.96 -14.19
N PRO A 87 -13.09 3.61 -14.14
CA PRO A 87 -12.28 2.88 -13.17
C PRO A 87 -10.79 3.14 -13.38
N PHE A 88 -10.05 3.29 -12.28
CA PHE A 88 -8.61 3.41 -12.32
C PHE A 88 -7.93 2.74 -11.12
N THR A 89 -6.69 2.31 -11.34
CA THR A 89 -5.76 1.80 -10.33
C THR A 89 -4.51 2.67 -10.34
N ILE A 90 -4.00 3.02 -9.16
CA ILE A 90 -2.75 3.77 -9.00
C ILE A 90 -1.63 2.78 -8.68
N MET A 91 -0.55 2.82 -9.47
CA MET A 91 0.64 2.01 -9.27
C MET A 91 1.78 2.91 -8.76
N GLU A 92 1.64 3.35 -7.51
CA GLU A 92 2.61 4.19 -6.81
C GLU A 92 3.79 3.39 -6.24
N ASN A 93 4.81 4.10 -5.75
CA ASN A 93 5.97 3.44 -5.16
C ASN A 93 5.59 2.74 -3.83
N PRO A 94 6.32 1.68 -3.40
CA PRO A 94 5.96 0.90 -2.21
C PRO A 94 5.91 1.71 -0.90
N LEU A 95 6.75 2.76 -0.77
CA LEU A 95 6.77 3.60 0.43
C LEU A 95 5.50 4.47 0.51
N GLU A 96 5.09 5.10 -0.58
CA GLU A 96 3.85 5.88 -0.62
C GLU A 96 2.62 4.97 -0.48
N ALA A 97 2.63 3.78 -1.10
CA ALA A 97 1.58 2.79 -0.90
C ALA A 97 1.43 2.39 0.59
N LEU A 98 2.55 2.22 1.31
CA LEU A 98 2.52 1.93 2.74
C LEU A 98 2.03 3.11 3.57
N LYS A 99 2.44 4.34 3.24
CA LYS A 99 1.97 5.56 3.92
C LYS A 99 0.48 5.75 3.71
N ARG A 100 0.02 5.66 2.46
CA ARG A 100 -1.40 5.77 2.10
C ARG A 100 -2.21 4.67 2.75
N PHE A 101 -1.75 3.42 2.71
CA PHE A 101 -2.38 2.33 3.45
C PHE A 101 -2.48 2.68 4.94
N GLY A 102 -1.41 3.19 5.56
CA GLY A 102 -1.44 3.63 6.96
C GLY A 102 -2.45 4.75 7.21
N VAL A 103 -2.53 5.76 6.34
CA VAL A 103 -3.49 6.87 6.46
C VAL A 103 -4.92 6.41 6.25
N ASP A 104 -5.20 5.69 5.16
CA ASP A 104 -6.52 5.15 4.86
C ASP A 104 -6.99 4.19 5.96
N PHE A 105 -6.08 3.39 6.52
CA PHE A 105 -6.33 2.53 7.68
C PHE A 105 -6.63 3.31 8.97
N LEU A 106 -6.05 4.50 9.14
CA LEU A 106 -6.23 5.32 10.34
C LEU A 106 -7.42 6.29 10.26
N VAL A 107 -7.84 6.67 9.05
CA VAL A 107 -8.78 7.78 8.81
C VAL A 107 -10.14 7.30 8.31
N ASN A 108 -10.26 6.13 7.66
CA ASN A 108 -11.55 5.70 7.11
C ASN A 108 -12.53 5.15 8.15
N ASP A 109 -13.79 5.56 8.00
CA ASP A 109 -14.94 4.99 8.67
C ASP A 109 -15.15 3.55 8.21
N SER A 110 -15.40 2.68 9.20
CA SER A 110 -15.50 1.24 9.03
C SER A 110 -16.67 0.75 8.16
N SER A 111 -17.51 1.65 7.68
CA SER A 111 -18.66 1.35 6.85
C SER A 111 -18.33 1.07 5.38
N ASN A 112 -17.11 1.40 4.91
CA ASN A 112 -16.69 1.16 3.52
C ASN A 112 -15.99 -0.19 3.31
N PHE A 113 -15.98 -1.09 4.31
CA PHE A 113 -15.29 -2.38 4.27
C PHE A 113 -16.03 -3.48 3.50
N ALA A 114 -16.43 -3.22 2.25
CA ALA A 114 -16.63 -4.33 1.30
C ALA A 114 -15.28 -4.99 0.93
N ASP A 115 -14.18 -4.23 1.04
CA ASP A 115 -12.82 -4.64 0.69
C ASP A 115 -11.91 -4.60 1.92
N ALA A 116 -12.12 -5.50 2.88
CA ALA A 116 -11.14 -5.70 3.94
C ALA A 116 -9.79 -6.08 3.31
N PRO A 117 -8.67 -5.40 3.65
CA PRO A 117 -7.34 -5.75 3.14
C PRO A 117 -7.09 -7.24 3.34
N PRO A 118 -6.47 -7.96 2.37
CA PRO A 118 -6.25 -9.40 2.49
C PRO A 118 -5.56 -9.83 3.78
N VAL A 119 -4.70 -8.98 4.34
CA VAL A 119 -4.07 -9.19 5.64
C VAL A 119 -5.07 -9.14 6.80
N GLN A 120 -6.05 -8.23 6.76
CA GLN A 120 -7.10 -8.13 7.77
C GLN A 120 -8.06 -9.32 7.70
N ILE A 121 -8.43 -9.76 6.49
CA ILE A 121 -9.21 -10.99 6.29
C ILE A 121 -8.45 -12.18 6.87
N LEU A 122 -7.20 -12.38 6.44
CA LEU A 122 -6.36 -13.48 6.92
C LEU A 122 -6.26 -13.49 8.45
N LEU A 123 -5.99 -12.34 9.06
CA LEU A 123 -5.88 -12.21 10.52
C LEU A 123 -7.21 -12.47 11.23
N THR A 124 -8.32 -12.02 10.66
CA THR A 124 -9.67 -12.27 11.19
C THR A 124 -10.02 -13.75 11.10
N THR A 125 -9.71 -14.41 9.98
CA THR A 125 -9.96 -15.85 9.80
C THR A 125 -9.12 -16.70 10.78
N PHE A 126 -7.88 -16.30 11.05
CA PHE A 126 -7.06 -16.91 12.11
C PHE A 126 -7.63 -16.66 13.51
N ALA A 127 -8.09 -15.44 13.79
CA ALA A 127 -8.64 -15.06 15.09
C ALA A 127 -9.99 -15.75 15.40
N ASN A 128 -10.82 -15.96 14.39
CA ASN A 128 -12.13 -16.60 14.53
C ASN A 128 -12.09 -18.14 14.50
N HIS A 129 -10.91 -18.75 14.38
CA HIS A 129 -10.75 -20.21 14.19
C HIS A 129 -11.51 -20.78 12.98
N GLU A 130 -11.72 -19.95 11.95
CA GLU A 130 -12.41 -20.33 10.71
C GLU A 130 -11.51 -21.15 9.76
N ILE A 131 -10.21 -21.19 10.05
CA ILE A 131 -9.23 -22.10 9.46
C ILE A 131 -8.79 -23.10 10.53
N ASP A 132 -8.49 -24.33 10.11
CA ASP A 132 -7.87 -25.37 10.94
C ASP A 132 -6.48 -24.90 11.44
N VAL A 133 -6.47 -24.20 12.57
CA VAL A 133 -5.31 -23.48 13.10
C VAL A 133 -4.17 -24.43 13.48
N ASP A 134 -4.49 -25.69 13.79
CA ASP A 134 -3.53 -26.74 14.15
C ASP A 134 -2.65 -27.15 12.96
N LYS A 135 -3.12 -26.96 11.72
CA LYS A 135 -2.32 -27.20 10.50
C LYS A 135 -1.36 -26.06 10.14
N TYR A 136 -1.57 -24.88 10.74
CA TYR A 136 -0.85 -23.65 10.37
C TYR A 136 -0.25 -22.94 11.58
N THR A 137 -0.09 -23.62 12.71
CA THR A 137 0.40 -23.03 13.97
C THR A 137 1.74 -22.31 13.77
N ASP A 138 2.67 -22.92 13.03
CA ASP A 138 3.99 -22.34 12.71
C ASP A 138 3.94 -21.15 11.73
N LYS A 139 2.79 -20.94 11.07
CA LYS A 139 2.54 -19.87 10.10
C LYS A 139 1.51 -18.87 10.62
N ASN A 140 1.02 -19.03 11.84
CA ASN A 140 0.02 -18.15 12.41
C ASN A 140 0.70 -16.85 12.87
N PRO A 141 0.45 -15.72 12.19
CA PRO A 141 1.15 -14.48 12.49
C PRO A 141 0.73 -13.89 13.86
N ILE A 142 -0.35 -14.39 14.48
CA ILE A 142 -0.84 -14.00 15.80
C ILE A 142 -0.15 -14.79 16.93
N LEU A 143 0.16 -16.07 16.68
CA LEU A 143 0.76 -16.98 17.69
C LEU A 143 2.28 -17.09 17.58
N THR A 144 2.87 -16.57 16.50
CA THR A 144 4.31 -16.61 16.25
C THR A 144 4.96 -15.26 16.45
N ASP A 145 6.29 -15.25 16.53
CA ASP A 145 7.13 -14.05 16.65
C ASP A 145 7.20 -13.24 15.33
N PHE A 146 6.08 -13.12 14.63
CA PHE A 146 5.98 -12.53 13.30
C PHE A 146 6.41 -11.07 13.28
N GLY A 147 5.98 -10.28 14.27
CA GLY A 147 6.36 -8.88 14.41
C GLY A 147 7.88 -8.71 14.50
N ARG A 148 8.56 -9.44 15.40
CA ARG A 148 10.00 -9.32 15.56
C ARG A 148 10.79 -9.88 14.39
N LYS A 149 10.35 -11.00 13.81
CA LYS A 149 11.10 -11.69 12.75
C LYS A 149 10.89 -11.07 11.38
N PHE A 150 9.63 -10.90 10.98
CA PHE A 150 9.32 -10.43 9.63
C PHE A 150 9.39 -8.90 9.55
N LEU A 151 8.70 -8.20 10.45
CA LEU A 151 8.68 -6.74 10.43
C LEU A 151 9.98 -6.15 11.01
N GLY A 152 10.65 -6.87 11.92
CA GLY A 152 11.96 -6.45 12.42
C GLY A 152 13.02 -6.28 11.32
N ASP A 153 13.10 -7.23 10.37
CA ASP A 153 14.03 -7.11 9.23
C ASP A 153 13.68 -5.92 8.31
N PHE A 154 12.39 -5.56 8.22
CA PHE A 154 11.94 -4.38 7.49
C PHE A 154 12.39 -3.09 8.20
N PHE A 155 12.15 -2.98 9.52
CA PHE A 155 12.60 -1.83 10.31
C PHE A 155 14.12 -1.71 10.31
N GLN A 156 14.85 -2.83 10.37
CA GLN A 156 16.32 -2.83 10.33
C GLN A 156 16.84 -2.19 9.04
N LYS A 157 16.27 -2.58 7.89
CA LYS A 157 16.62 -1.98 6.59
C LYS A 157 16.31 -0.49 6.52
N GLY A 158 15.20 -0.05 7.13
CA GLY A 158 14.85 1.37 7.15
C GLY A 158 15.75 2.19 8.09
N ILE A 159 16.20 1.62 9.21
CA ILE A 159 17.21 2.25 10.08
C ILE A 159 18.54 2.39 9.34
N GLU A 160 19.01 1.32 8.69
CA GLU A 160 20.27 1.34 7.91
C GLU A 160 20.26 2.36 6.76
N GLN A 161 19.07 2.69 6.25
CA GLN A 161 18.87 3.69 5.19
C GLN A 161 18.58 5.10 5.74
N GLY A 162 18.57 5.29 7.07
CA GLY A 162 18.23 6.57 7.70
C GLY A 162 16.77 6.99 7.54
N LEU A 163 15.89 6.06 7.16
CA LEU A 163 14.45 6.29 6.99
C LEU A 163 13.68 6.19 8.32
N PHE A 164 14.19 5.40 9.28
CA PHE A 164 13.62 5.25 10.61
C PHE A 164 14.61 5.67 11.70
N LYS A 165 14.09 6.06 12.87
CA LYS A 165 14.89 6.41 14.06
C LYS A 165 15.77 5.22 14.47
N ASP A 166 17.00 5.48 14.89
CA ASP A 166 17.88 4.46 15.46
C ASP A 166 17.26 3.78 16.68
N GLY A 167 17.34 2.45 16.74
CA GLY A 167 16.83 1.65 17.84
C GLY A 167 16.78 0.15 17.55
N ASP A 168 16.08 -0.60 18.40
CA ASP A 168 15.89 -2.04 18.22
C ASP A 168 14.81 -2.32 17.17
N ALA A 169 15.26 -2.64 15.96
CA ALA A 169 14.39 -2.94 14.83
C ALA A 169 13.39 -4.08 15.10
N ARG A 170 13.82 -5.13 15.82
CA ARG A 170 12.92 -6.25 16.16
C ARG A 170 11.83 -5.78 17.11
N LYS A 171 12.19 -4.95 18.10
CA LYS A 171 11.23 -4.33 19.01
C LYS A 171 10.28 -3.40 18.27
N TYR A 172 10.74 -2.62 17.30
CA TYR A 172 9.86 -1.79 16.45
C TYR A 172 8.89 -2.63 15.61
N GLY A 173 9.38 -3.73 15.04
CA GLY A 173 8.52 -4.69 14.34
C GLY A 173 7.44 -5.27 15.25
N ASP A 174 7.79 -5.59 16.50
CA ASP A 174 6.84 -6.11 17.49
C ASP A 174 5.82 -5.08 17.97
N ILE A 175 6.25 -3.84 18.20
CA ILE A 175 5.37 -2.73 18.58
C ILE A 175 4.38 -2.45 17.45
N TYR A 176 4.86 -2.38 16.21
CA TYR A 176 4.02 -2.15 15.05
C TYR A 176 3.03 -3.31 14.84
N TRP A 177 3.50 -4.56 15.01
CA TRP A 177 2.64 -5.74 14.96
C TRP A 177 1.58 -5.76 16.06
N SER A 178 1.97 -5.44 17.28
CA SER A 178 1.08 -5.35 18.44
C SER A 178 0.05 -4.23 18.29
N PHE A 179 0.42 -3.11 17.64
CA PHE A 179 -0.52 -2.05 17.27
C PHE A 179 -1.55 -2.54 16.24
N LEU A 180 -1.11 -3.24 15.19
CA LEU A 180 -2.00 -3.84 14.18
C LEU A 180 -2.95 -4.86 14.81
N LEU A 181 -2.44 -5.73 15.70
CA LEU A 181 -3.25 -6.67 16.47
C LEU A 181 -4.16 -5.97 17.49
N GLY A 182 -3.70 -4.89 18.12
CA GLY A 182 -4.46 -4.09 19.08
C GLY A 182 -5.72 -3.47 18.49
N LYS A 183 -5.69 -3.11 17.21
CA LYS A 183 -6.87 -2.69 16.44
C LYS A 183 -7.81 -3.85 16.08
N LEU A 184 -7.31 -5.10 16.07
CA LEU A 184 -8.07 -6.33 15.92
C LEU A 184 -8.58 -6.92 17.26
N LEU A 185 -8.13 -6.40 18.41
CA LEU A 185 -8.54 -6.88 19.74
C LEU A 185 -10.04 -6.65 20.06
N THR A 186 -10.75 -5.85 19.28
CA THR A 186 -12.23 -5.83 19.29
C THR A 186 -12.84 -7.18 18.87
N VAL A 187 -12.06 -8.08 18.26
CA VAL A 187 -12.44 -9.45 17.86
C VAL A 187 -11.99 -10.51 18.88
N LYS A 188 -11.14 -10.16 19.86
CA LYS A 188 -10.56 -11.14 20.81
C LYS A 188 -11.55 -11.50 21.93
N LYS A 189 -12.45 -12.45 21.66
CA LYS A 189 -13.00 -13.35 22.68
C LYS A 189 -12.50 -14.76 22.40
N GLY A 190 -11.37 -15.15 23.01
CA GLY A 190 -10.94 -16.54 22.92
C GLY A 190 -9.50 -16.75 23.35
N HIS A 191 -9.36 -17.40 24.51
CA HIS A 191 -8.18 -18.08 25.04
C HIS A 191 -6.93 -17.24 25.34
N GLU A 192 -6.94 -16.69 26.55
CA GLU A 192 -5.74 -16.31 27.31
C GLU A 192 -4.99 -17.56 27.80
N SER A 193 -3.68 -17.57 27.64
CA SER A 193 -2.79 -18.25 28.61
C SER A 193 -1.60 -17.39 29.05
N GLU A 194 -1.26 -16.32 28.34
CA GLU A 194 -0.26 -15.35 28.80
C GLU A 194 -0.73 -13.93 28.51
N LYS A 195 -0.59 -13.04 29.52
CA LYS A 195 -0.89 -11.62 29.34
C LYS A 195 0.14 -11.05 28.36
N PRO A 196 -0.28 -10.44 27.23
CA PRO A 196 0.66 -9.82 26.32
C PRO A 196 1.44 -8.73 27.06
N GLU A 197 2.75 -8.72 26.88
CA GLU A 197 3.64 -7.72 27.47
C GLU A 197 3.30 -6.34 26.85
N VAL A 198 3.00 -5.34 27.69
CA VAL A 198 2.55 -4.02 27.22
C VAL A 198 3.67 -3.01 27.42
N TYR A 199 4.31 -2.59 26.33
CA TYR A 199 5.43 -1.63 26.33
C TYR A 199 4.95 -0.17 26.35
N VAL A 200 4.17 0.20 27.37
CA VAL A 200 3.51 1.52 27.45
C VAL A 200 4.53 2.66 27.46
N GLU A 201 5.59 2.56 28.26
CA GLU A 201 6.57 3.64 28.40
C GLU A 201 7.37 3.84 27.10
N GLU A 202 7.67 2.78 26.38
CA GLU A 202 8.42 2.86 25.12
C GLU A 202 7.56 3.38 23.96
N ILE A 203 6.26 3.08 23.97
CA ILE A 203 5.30 3.73 23.05
C ILE A 203 5.25 5.23 23.34
N LEU A 204 5.23 5.63 24.62
CA LEU A 204 5.23 7.04 25.00
C LEU A 204 6.55 7.74 24.61
N ASP A 205 7.68 7.05 24.68
CA ASP A 205 9.00 7.56 24.26
C ASP A 205 9.15 7.73 22.74
N VAL A 206 8.34 7.03 21.92
CA VAL A 206 8.26 7.32 20.48
C VAL A 206 7.71 8.73 20.22
N PHE A 207 6.83 9.23 21.10
CA PHE A 207 6.18 10.54 20.96
C PHE A 207 6.84 11.66 21.79
N ARG A 208 7.74 11.31 22.71
CA ARG A 208 8.57 12.28 23.42
C ARG A 208 9.77 12.62 22.54
N ARG A 209 9.86 13.89 22.12
CA ARG A 209 10.98 14.43 21.35
C ARG A 209 12.27 14.36 22.14
#